data_AF-A0A2G8KI29-F1
#
_entry.id   AF-A0A2G8KI29-F1
#
_cell.length_a   1.000
_cell.length_b   1.000
_cell.length_c   1.000
_cell.angle_alpha   90.00
_cell.angle_beta   90.00
_cell.angle_gamma   90.00
#
_symmetry.space_group_name_H-M   'P 1'
#
loop_
_entity.id
_entity.type
_entity.pdbx_description
1 polymer ?
#
loop_
_entity_poly.entity_id
_entity_poly.type
_entity_poly.pdbx_seq_one_letter_code
_entity_poly.pdbx_strand_id
1 'polypeptide(L)'
;MGVHYAANHCQENNYRISRQGECNLIIQVNQNRCEGQHDQYFTGFIMVYKGLLLIFGTFITWQTRNVNIPALNDSRFIGLCIYNVVIFSALGLPLSILLADNSDYTYGIIGGLIIFCTTLTLCLLFLPKFR
;
A
#
# COMPACT_ATOMS: atom_id res chain seq x y z
N MET A 1 17.16 1.37 5.46
CA MET A 1 17.61 2.56 6.20
C MET A 1 19.13 2.56 6.22
N GLY A 2 19.77 3.53 5.58
CA GLY A 2 21.21 3.75 5.70
C GLY A 2 21.41 5.07 6.43
N VAL A 3 22.12 5.03 7.56
CA VAL A 3 22.50 6.25 8.29
C VAL A 3 23.85 6.70 7.73
N HIS A 4 23.88 7.83 7.02
CA HIS A 4 25.14 8.45 6.60
C HIS A 4 25.46 9.60 7.57
N TYR A 5 26.62 9.53 8.21
CA TYR A 5 27.07 10.51 9.19
C TYR A 5 27.86 11.61 8.46
N ALA A 6 27.39 12.86 8.54
CA ALA A 6 28.16 14.03 8.11
C ALA A 6 28.79 14.66 9.36
N ALA A 7 30.09 14.45 9.55
CA ALA A 7 30.87 15.11 10.60
C ALA A 7 31.49 16.39 10.04
N ASN A 8 30.93 17.55 10.38
CA ASN A 8 31.57 18.82 10.09
C ASN A 8 32.61 19.09 11.18
N HIS A 9 33.88 18.77 10.89
CA HIS A 9 35.07 19.06 11.71
C HIS A 9 35.26 18.31 13.05
N CYS A 10 35.35 16.97 13.01
CA CYS A 10 36.02 16.21 14.08
C CYS A 10 37.21 15.45 13.45
N GLN A 11 38.44 15.95 13.65
CA GLN A 11 39.66 15.31 13.13
C GLN A 11 39.94 14.00 13.90
N GLU A 12 40.18 12.95 13.13
CA GLU A 12 40.50 11.60 13.60
C GLU A 12 41.93 11.54 14.14
N ASN A 13 42.09 11.46 15.46
CA ASN A 13 43.35 11.03 16.08
C ASN A 13 43.08 9.81 16.97
N ASN A 14 43.41 8.65 16.41
CA ASN A 14 43.78 7.39 17.05
C ASN A 14 43.38 7.22 18.55
N TYR A 15 42.36 6.38 18.77
CA TYR A 15 42.03 5.60 19.98
C TYR A 15 41.63 6.28 21.31
N ARG A 16 41.18 7.55 21.36
CA ARG A 16 40.42 8.05 22.53
C ARG A 16 39.22 8.91 22.15
N ILE A 17 38.03 8.45 22.55
CA ILE A 17 36.80 9.25 22.52
C ILE A 17 36.83 10.19 23.72
N SER A 18 37.34 11.41 23.54
CA SER A 18 37.26 12.46 24.54
C SER A 18 35.86 13.08 24.53
N ARG A 19 35.14 12.98 25.66
CA ARG A 19 33.94 13.79 25.94
C ARG A 19 34.37 15.24 26.24
N GLN A 20 34.49 16.10 25.23
CA GLN A 20 34.46 17.55 25.46
C GLN A 20 34.20 18.35 24.17
N GLY A 21 33.14 19.17 24.18
CA GLY A 21 32.81 20.15 23.14
C GLY A 21 31.86 19.61 22.07
N GLU A 22 30.77 20.33 21.80
CA GLU A 22 29.69 19.94 20.88
C GLU A 22 30.20 19.59 19.47
N CYS A 23 30.54 18.33 19.21
CA CYS A 23 30.66 17.83 17.84
C CYS A 23 29.21 17.84 17.31
N ASN A 24 28.86 18.84 16.51
CA ASN A 24 27.56 18.95 15.86
C ASN A 24 27.41 17.79 14.85
N LEU A 25 26.99 16.63 15.36
CA LEU A 25 26.72 15.44 14.57
C LEU A 25 25.36 15.60 13.91
N ILE A 26 25.36 15.95 12.62
CA ILE A 26 24.14 16.01 11.83
C ILE A 26 23.85 14.60 11.32
N ILE A 27 22.84 13.96 11.91
CA ILE A 27 22.36 12.64 11.47
C ILE A 27 21.43 12.86 10.29
N GLN A 28 21.91 12.55 9.08
CA GLN A 28 21.09 12.55 7.87
C GLN A 28 20.55 11.13 7.64
N VAL A 29 19.25 10.96 7.87
CA VAL A 29 18.57 9.70 7.59
C VAL A 29 18.24 9.67 6.10
N ASN A 30 18.90 8.78 5.36
CA ASN A 30 18.62 8.61 3.94
C ASN A 30 17.72 7.39 3.71
N GLN A 31 16.69 7.58 2.88
CA GLN A 31 15.77 6.53 2.49
C GLN A 31 16.04 6.15 1.03
N ASN A 32 16.55 4.93 0.83
CA ASN A 32 16.77 4.41 -0.51
C ASN A 32 15.40 4.14 -1.16
N ARG A 33 15.12 4.85 -2.25
CA ARG A 33 13.93 4.62 -3.09
C ARG A 33 14.35 3.90 -4.37
N CYS A 34 13.52 2.98 -4.85
CA CYS A 34 13.68 2.38 -6.16
C CYS A 34 12.92 3.25 -7.16
N GLU A 35 13.63 4.10 -7.89
CA GLU A 35 13.03 5.05 -8.83
C GLU A 35 13.58 4.83 -10.24
N GLY A 36 12.69 4.88 -11.23
CA GLY A 36 13.04 4.89 -12.64
C GLY A 36 12.83 6.27 -13.26
N GLN A 37 13.50 6.55 -14.37
CA GLN A 37 13.46 7.85 -15.03
C GLN A 37 12.04 8.29 -15.47
N HIS A 38 11.12 7.34 -15.67
CA HIS A 38 9.73 7.56 -16.06
C HIS A 38 8.71 6.90 -15.10
N ASP A 39 9.09 6.66 -13.84
CA ASP A 39 8.26 5.91 -12.88
C ASP A 39 6.86 6.52 -12.68
N GLN A 40 6.77 7.85 -12.56
CA GLN A 40 5.49 8.57 -12.41
C GLN A 40 4.50 8.29 -13.56
N TYR A 41 4.98 8.22 -14.80
CA TYR A 41 4.15 7.98 -15.97
C TYR A 41 3.68 6.52 -16.02
N PHE A 42 4.59 5.59 -15.73
CA PHE A 42 4.30 4.17 -15.70
C PHE A 42 3.30 3.83 -14.59
N THR A 43 3.55 4.32 -13.38
CA THR A 43 2.66 4.15 -12.22
C THR A 43 1.30 4.79 -12.47
N GLY A 44 1.26 6.00 -13.04
CA GLY A 44 0.01 6.67 -13.42
C GLY A 44 -0.81 5.86 -14.43
N PHE A 45 -0.17 5.33 -15.48
CA PHE A 45 -0.83 4.48 -16.47
C PHE A 45 -1.42 3.21 -15.85
N ILE A 46 -0.68 2.54 -14.96
CA ILE A 46 -1.15 1.34 -14.26
C ILE A 46 -2.35 1.67 -13.35
N MET A 47 -2.30 2.79 -12.64
CA MET A 47 -3.41 3.20 -11.75
C MET A 47 -4.69 3.45 -12.54
N VAL A 48 -4.61 4.15 -13.68
CA VAL A 48 -5.77 4.38 -14.56
C VAL A 48 -6.32 3.07 -15.11
N TYR A 49 -5.46 2.20 -15.64
CA TYR A 49 -5.87 0.90 -16.17
C TYR A 49 -6.59 0.04 -15.12
N LYS A 50 -6.03 -0.08 -13.92
CA LYS A 50 -6.65 -0.82 -12.81
C LYS A 50 -7.95 -0.19 -12.33
N GLY A 51 -8.04 1.14 -12.31
CA GLY A 51 -9.25 1.88 -11.98
C GLY A 51 -10.39 1.61 -12.96
N LEU A 52 -10.09 1.65 -14.26
CA LEU A 52 -11.07 1.31 -15.31
C LEU A 52 -11.57 -0.13 -15.21
N LEU A 53 -10.68 -1.09 -14.92
CA LEU A 53 -11.07 -2.48 -14.68
C LEU A 53 -12.03 -2.62 -13.49
N LEU A 54 -11.78 -1.89 -12.39
CA LEU A 54 -12.68 -1.90 -11.23
C LEU A 54 -14.06 -1.33 -11.59
N ILE A 55 -14.10 -0.20 -12.29
CA ILE A 55 -15.36 0.42 -12.74
C ILE A 55 -16.15 -0.55 -13.61
N PHE A 56 -15.49 -1.18 -14.58
CA PHE A 56 -16.12 -2.15 -15.46
C PHE A 56 -16.64 -3.39 -14.70
N GLY A 57 -15.85 -3.92 -13.76
CA GLY A 57 -16.27 -5.02 -12.89
C GLY A 57 -17.48 -4.66 -12.02
N THR A 58 -17.51 -3.46 -11.44
CA THR A 58 -18.67 -2.96 -10.69
C THR A 58 -19.90 -2.79 -11.59
N PHE A 59 -19.74 -2.29 -12.81
CA PHE A 59 -20.85 -2.15 -13.77
C PHE A 59 -21.47 -3.51 -14.13
N ILE A 60 -20.65 -4.51 -14.44
CA ILE A 60 -21.13 -5.88 -14.71
C ILE A 60 -21.93 -6.40 -13.51
N THR A 61 -21.39 -6.23 -12.31
CA THR A 61 -21.98 -6.71 -11.07
C THR A 61 -23.29 -5.99 -10.71
N TRP A 62 -23.37 -4.70 -11.06
CA TRP A 62 -24.59 -3.92 -10.88
C TRP A 62 -25.72 -4.45 -11.74
N GLN A 63 -25.43 -4.75 -13.00
CA GLN A 63 -26.44 -5.29 -13.92
C GLN A 63 -26.92 -6.68 -13.51
N THR A 64 -26.06 -7.50 -12.90
CA THR A 64 -26.43 -8.85 -12.42
C THR A 64 -27.17 -8.84 -11.08
N ARG A 65 -27.24 -7.72 -10.35
CA ARG A 65 -27.88 -7.63 -9.02
C ARG A 65 -29.40 -7.78 -9.04
N ASN A 66 -30.07 -7.43 -10.15
CA ASN A 66 -31.53 -7.45 -10.26
C ASN A 66 -32.10 -8.80 -10.76
N VAL A 67 -31.24 -9.77 -11.11
CA VAL A 67 -31.65 -11.10 -11.57
C VAL A 67 -31.53 -12.08 -10.41
N ASN A 68 -32.54 -12.10 -9.55
CA ASN A 68 -32.52 -12.88 -8.32
C ASN A 68 -33.03 -14.31 -8.57
N ILE A 69 -32.21 -15.15 -9.20
CA ILE A 69 -32.51 -16.58 -9.37
C ILE A 69 -31.97 -17.33 -8.15
N PRO A 70 -32.80 -18.00 -7.34
CA PRO A 70 -32.38 -18.65 -6.09
C PRO A 70 -31.36 -19.79 -6.28
N ALA A 71 -31.14 -20.26 -7.50
CA ALA A 71 -30.12 -21.24 -7.86
C ALA A 71 -28.69 -20.66 -8.02
N LEU A 72 -28.50 -19.32 -8.01
CA LEU A 72 -27.22 -18.66 -8.31
C LEU A 72 -26.80 -17.65 -7.24
N ASN A 73 -27.07 -17.93 -5.96
CA ASN A 73 -26.64 -17.09 -4.82
C ASN A 73 -25.09 -16.92 -4.75
N ASP A 74 -24.31 -17.74 -5.46
CA ASP A 74 -22.85 -17.57 -5.67
C ASP A 74 -22.51 -16.19 -6.30
N SER A 75 -23.36 -15.71 -7.22
CA SER A 75 -23.19 -14.39 -7.86
C SER A 75 -23.28 -13.21 -6.88
N ARG A 76 -24.04 -13.35 -5.77
CA ARG A 76 -24.11 -12.30 -4.74
C ARG A 76 -22.82 -12.19 -3.94
N PHE A 77 -22.15 -13.31 -3.65
CA PHE A 77 -20.87 -13.31 -2.94
C PHE A 77 -19.78 -12.66 -3.79
N ILE A 78 -19.76 -12.95 -5.09
CA ILE A 78 -18.88 -12.27 -6.05
C ILE A 78 -19.11 -10.75 -6.03
N GLY A 79 -20.39 -10.31 -5.98
CA GLY A 79 -20.68 -8.89 -5.88
C GLY A 79 -20.21 -8.26 -4.57
N LEU A 80 -20.38 -8.94 -3.45
CA LEU A 80 -19.89 -8.49 -2.14
C LEU A 80 -18.35 -8.37 -2.11
N CYS A 81 -17.63 -9.29 -2.76
CA CYS A 81 -16.18 -9.20 -2.95
C CYS A 81 -15.76 -7.96 -3.75
N ILE A 82 -16.49 -7.63 -4.82
CA ILE A 82 -16.18 -6.45 -5.65
C ILE A 82 -16.41 -5.16 -4.84
N TYR A 83 -17.49 -5.09 -4.07
CA TYR A 83 -17.71 -3.95 -3.15
C TYR A 83 -16.59 -3.82 -2.11
N ASN A 84 -16.14 -4.93 -1.52
CA ASN A 84 -15.02 -4.96 -0.58
C ASN A 84 -13.75 -4.35 -1.19
N VAL A 85 -13.34 -4.85 -2.36
CA VAL A 85 -12.12 -4.39 -3.05
C VAL A 85 -12.22 -2.91 -3.48
N VAL A 86 -13.40 -2.45 -3.92
CA VAL A 86 -13.61 -1.03 -4.29
C VAL A 86 -13.44 -0.11 -3.08
N ILE A 87 -14.01 -0.47 -1.92
CA ILE A 87 -13.88 0.34 -0.70
C ILE A 87 -12.41 0.41 -0.26
N PHE A 88 -11.74 -0.75 -0.19
CA PHE A 88 -10.34 -0.79 0.24
C PHE A 88 -9.37 -0.11 -0.72
N SER A 89 -9.62 -0.18 -2.04
CA SER A 89 -8.80 0.55 -3.02
C SER A 89 -9.02 2.06 -2.97
N ALA A 90 -10.27 2.52 -2.78
CA ALA A 90 -10.60 3.94 -2.61
C ALA A 90 -9.98 4.54 -1.33
N LEU A 91 -9.82 3.74 -0.27
CA LEU A 91 -9.13 4.15 0.96
C LEU A 91 -7.60 4.03 0.85
N GLY A 92 -7.10 2.95 0.25
CA GLY A 92 -5.67 2.65 0.17
C GLY A 92 -4.88 3.67 -0.66
N LEU A 93 -5.46 4.16 -1.76
CA LEU A 93 -4.81 5.16 -2.62
C LEU A 93 -4.48 6.48 -1.90
N PRO A 94 -5.46 7.22 -1.33
CA PRO A 94 -5.15 8.46 -0.61
C PRO A 94 -4.27 8.21 0.62
N LEU A 95 -4.45 7.07 1.30
CA LEU A 95 -3.64 6.71 2.45
C LEU A 95 -2.17 6.47 2.07
N SER A 96 -1.91 5.87 0.90
CA SER A 96 -0.56 5.65 0.39
C SER A 96 0.17 6.96 0.05
N ILE A 97 -0.57 7.97 -0.41
CA ILE A 97 -0.03 9.31 -0.70
C ILE A 97 0.22 10.07 0.61
N LEU A 98 -0.74 10.00 1.54
CA LEU A 98 -0.65 10.69 2.83
C LEU A 98 0.52 10.20 3.69
N LEU A 99 0.87 8.91 3.62
CA LEU A 99 1.95 8.31 4.40
C LEU A 99 3.29 8.23 3.67
N ALA A 100 3.38 8.76 2.44
CA ALA A 100 4.55 8.61 1.56
C ALA A 100 5.89 9.09 2.15
N ASP A 101 5.83 9.94 3.18
CA ASP A 101 7.00 10.47 3.89
C ASP A 101 7.66 9.43 4.81
N ASN A 102 6.91 8.44 5.29
CA ASN A 102 7.42 7.44 6.23
C ASN A 102 7.15 6.00 5.75
N SER A 103 8.22 5.32 5.31
CA SER A 103 8.11 3.95 4.77
C SER A 103 7.62 2.92 5.79
N ASP A 104 8.00 3.05 7.06
CA ASP A 104 7.63 2.08 8.09
C ASP A 104 6.12 2.05 8.33
N TYR A 105 5.50 3.24 8.45
CA TYR A 105 4.05 3.37 8.58
C TYR A 105 3.34 2.96 7.29
N THR A 106 3.85 3.38 6.13
CA THR A 106 3.27 3.00 4.83
C THR A 106 3.24 1.49 4.67
N TYR A 107 4.36 0.80 4.95
CA TYR A 107 4.45 -0.65 4.82
C TYR A 107 3.47 -1.37 5.76
N GLY A 108 3.44 -0.99 7.03
CA GLY A 108 2.56 -1.63 8.02
C GLY A 108 1.08 -1.42 7.71
N ILE A 109 0.69 -0.18 7.39
CA ILE A 109 -0.71 0.19 7.21
C ILE A 109 -1.25 -0.27 5.86
N ILE A 110 -0.54 0.01 4.75
CA ILE A 110 -0.98 -0.41 3.41
C ILE A 110 -0.89 -1.93 3.28
N GLY A 111 0.20 -2.55 3.78
CA GLY A 111 0.34 -4.00 3.79
C GLY A 111 -0.76 -4.69 4.60
N GLY A 112 -1.05 -4.20 5.81
CA GLY A 112 -2.15 -4.71 6.64
C GLY A 112 -3.51 -4.57 5.97
N LEU A 113 -3.77 -3.42 5.33
CA LEU A 113 -5.00 -3.16 4.58
C LEU A 113 -5.17 -4.15 3.40
N ILE A 114 -4.09 -4.44 2.67
CA ILE A 114 -4.10 -5.42 1.58
C ILE A 114 -4.41 -6.82 2.12
N ILE A 115 -3.70 -7.27 3.16
CA ILE A 115 -3.90 -8.60 3.76
C ILE A 115 -5.34 -8.75 4.25
N PHE A 116 -5.87 -7.75 4.94
CA PHE A 116 -7.24 -7.76 5.43
C PHE A 116 -8.25 -7.81 4.28
N CYS A 117 -8.09 -6.97 3.26
CA CYS A 117 -8.93 -6.97 2.06
C CYS A 117 -8.93 -8.33 1.36
N THR A 118 -7.75 -8.93 1.14
CA THR A 118 -7.65 -10.23 0.46
C THR A 118 -8.22 -11.36 1.31
N THR A 119 -8.03 -11.31 2.64
CA THR A 119 -8.58 -12.31 3.56
C THR A 119 -10.11 -12.27 3.55
N LEU A 120 -10.71 -11.08 3.64
CA LEU A 120 -12.16 -10.92 3.54
C LEU A 120 -12.69 -11.44 2.21
N THR A 121 -12.07 -11.10 1.08
CA THR A 121 -12.46 -11.59 -0.24
C THR A 121 -12.39 -13.12 -0.31
N LEU A 122 -11.34 -13.73 0.24
CA LEU A 122 -11.17 -15.19 0.28
C LEU A 122 -12.24 -15.85 1.16
N CYS A 123 -12.48 -15.29 2.35
CA CYS A 123 -13.55 -15.75 3.24
C CYS A 123 -14.93 -15.68 2.57
N LEU A 124 -15.27 -14.56 1.94
CA LEU A 124 -16.56 -14.40 1.26
C LEU A 124 -16.77 -15.38 0.10
N LEU A 125 -15.70 -15.76 -0.60
CA LEU A 125 -15.77 -16.68 -1.73
C LEU A 125 -15.86 -18.15 -1.27
N PHE A 126 -15.13 -18.53 -0.22
CA PHE A 126 -15.01 -19.93 0.21
C PHE A 126 -15.92 -20.33 1.37
N LEU A 127 -16.26 -19.44 2.31
CA LEU A 127 -17.18 -19.74 3.43
C LEU A 127 -18.53 -20.33 3.00
N PRO A 128 -19.22 -19.83 1.96
CA PRO A 128 -20.51 -20.41 1.56
C PRO A 128 -20.41 -21.83 1.01
N LYS A 129 -19.21 -22.32 0.68
CA LYS A 129 -18.97 -23.68 0.15
C LYS A 129 -18.71 -24.72 1.24
N PHE A 130 -18.46 -24.30 2.48
CA PHE A 130 -18.17 -25.20 3.61
C PHE A 130 -19.42 -25.51 4.47
N ARG A 131 -20.61 -25.15 3.99
CA ARG A 131 -21.91 -25.51 4.58
C ARG A 131 -22.73 -26.26 3.53
#